data_AF-A0A928R9Y3-F1
#
_entry.id   AF-A0A928R9Y3-F1
#
_cell.length_a   1.000
_cell.length_b   1.000
_cell.length_c   1.000
_cell.angle_alpha   90.00
_cell.angle_beta   90.00
_cell.angle_gamma   90.00
#
_symmetry.space_group_name_H-M   'P 1'
#
loop_
_entity.id
_entity.type
_entity.pdbx_description
1 polymer ?
#
loop_
_entity_poly.entity_id
_entity_poly.type
_entity_poly.pdbx_seq_one_letter_code
_entity_poly.pdbx_strand_id
1 'polypeptide(L)'
;MKYVRLALLVMLLFCLAAGLMQPGAYHKTVYLMDTLCTVTVYGSNAEAATNAVFARLHEIDKKCNAHQPESDLSRLNDAPSGIPVPLDDELYFLLQQSLDFGRLSGGHFDVTLLPVSKLWGFGAEIPKLPAREAIENALSKTGTDKLIVDDTQKTVTKLTDGVCFDLGAVVKGYAADEAVRILQQHGVEHAFLDLGGNIAVMGGKPQSFLQRLLGGKKTTDFAIGVQKPDAVRGTVAETVFLSDGFVVTSGSYERFFEENGKRFHHILDPKTGYPAESGFQSVTIVSKSGLTADMASTALFVAGKEELPAVYALCDEIISIDDAGALQYVKRGDDHE
;
A
#
# COMPACT_ATOMS: atom_id res chain seq x y z
N MET A 1 -18.79 27.36 -53.89
CA MET A 1 -19.13 25.96 -53.51
C MET A 1 -17.93 25.02 -53.39
N LYS A 2 -16.98 24.97 -54.34
CA LYS A 2 -15.81 24.04 -54.27
C LYS A 2 -14.94 24.25 -53.02
N TYR A 3 -14.62 25.50 -52.67
CA TYR A 3 -13.81 25.83 -51.50
C TYR A 3 -14.49 25.54 -50.15
N VAL A 4 -15.82 25.65 -50.08
CA VAL A 4 -16.60 25.31 -48.87
C VAL A 4 -16.58 23.80 -48.62
N ARG A 5 -16.71 22.98 -49.68
CA ARG A 5 -16.62 21.52 -49.58
C ARG A 5 -15.21 21.05 -49.19
N LEU A 6 -14.17 21.69 -49.72
CA LEU A 6 -12.78 21.39 -49.35
C LEU A 6 -12.49 21.77 -47.88
N ALA A 7 -12.95 22.94 -47.43
CA ALA A 7 -12.80 23.38 -46.04
C ALA A 7 -13.53 22.45 -45.05
N LEU A 8 -14.75 22.03 -45.39
CA LEU A 8 -15.48 21.04 -44.58
C LEU A 8 -14.78 19.68 -44.54
N LEU A 9 -14.18 19.24 -45.65
CA LEU A 9 -13.46 17.97 -45.71
C LEU A 9 -12.14 18.01 -44.92
N VAL A 10 -11.41 19.12 -44.97
CA VAL A 10 -10.20 19.33 -44.16
C VAL A 10 -10.53 19.43 -42.67
N MET A 11 -11.61 20.14 -42.31
CA MET A 11 -12.09 20.22 -40.92
C MET A 11 -12.52 18.85 -40.40
N LEU A 12 -13.24 18.06 -41.21
CA LEU A 12 -13.63 16.69 -40.87
C LEU A 12 -12.39 15.79 -40.67
N LEU A 13 -11.39 15.88 -41.56
CA LEU A 13 -10.12 15.15 -41.44
C LEU A 13 -9.34 15.58 -40.19
N PHE A 14 -9.37 16.85 -39.82
CA PHE A 14 -8.72 17.37 -38.61
C PHE A 14 -9.44 16.89 -37.33
N CYS A 15 -10.78 16.87 -37.32
CA CYS A 15 -11.57 16.29 -36.23
C CYS A 15 -11.36 14.77 -36.12
N LEU A 16 -11.24 14.05 -37.24
CA LEU A 16 -10.89 12.64 -37.28
C LEU A 16 -9.47 12.38 -36.76
N ALA A 17 -8.50 13.23 -37.11
CA ALA A 17 -7.13 13.16 -36.59
C ALA A 17 -7.05 13.44 -35.08
N ALA A 18 -7.82 14.41 -34.58
CA ALA A 18 -7.92 14.68 -33.15
C ALA A 18 -8.58 13.51 -32.39
N GLY A 19 -9.59 12.86 -32.97
CA GLY A 19 -10.23 11.65 -32.40
C GLY A 19 -9.38 10.37 -32.45
N LEU A 20 -8.27 10.39 -33.22
CA LEU A 20 -7.27 9.32 -33.27
C LEU A 20 -6.22 9.42 -32.15
N MET A 21 -6.05 10.59 -31.53
CA MET A 21 -5.09 10.77 -30.44
C MET A 21 -5.65 10.19 -29.13
N GLN A 22 -4.86 9.32 -28.48
CA GLN A 22 -5.13 8.92 -27.10
C GLN A 22 -5.01 10.15 -26.19
N PRO A 23 -5.78 10.23 -25.08
CA PRO A 23 -5.56 11.29 -24.09
C PRO A 23 -4.09 11.31 -23.69
N GLY A 24 -3.49 12.50 -23.69
CA GLY A 24 -2.12 12.66 -23.21
C GLY A 24 -1.99 12.09 -21.80
N ALA A 25 -0.91 11.36 -21.56
CA ALA A 25 -0.57 10.82 -20.26
C ALA A 25 0.57 11.66 -19.66
N TYR A 26 0.40 12.07 -18.41
CA TYR A 26 1.47 12.64 -17.61
C TYR A 26 2.00 11.56 -16.67
N HIS A 27 3.31 11.40 -16.65
CA HIS A 27 4.00 10.40 -15.85
C HIS A 27 5.04 11.08 -14.98
N LYS A 28 5.04 10.77 -13.69
CA LYS A 28 6.08 11.26 -12.76
C LYS A 28 6.43 10.17 -11.77
N THR A 29 7.74 10.03 -11.53
CA THR A 29 8.32 9.08 -10.57
C THR A 29 9.20 9.85 -9.59
N VAL A 30 9.03 9.61 -8.29
CA VAL A 30 9.80 10.23 -7.21
C VAL A 30 10.17 9.15 -6.19
N TYR A 31 11.38 9.22 -5.61
CA TYR A 31 11.74 8.39 -4.46
C TYR A 31 11.17 9.02 -3.18
N LEU A 32 10.24 8.31 -2.53
CA LEU A 32 9.49 8.78 -1.35
C LEU A 32 8.94 7.58 -0.58
N MET A 33 8.74 7.70 0.74
CA MET A 33 8.28 6.58 1.59
C MET A 33 9.16 5.32 1.42
N ASP A 34 10.47 5.57 1.26
CA ASP A 34 11.50 4.53 1.08
C ASP A 34 11.28 3.61 -0.14
N THR A 35 10.66 4.14 -1.19
CA THR A 35 10.41 3.42 -2.45
C THR A 35 10.28 4.36 -3.65
N LEU A 36 10.24 3.81 -4.86
CA LEU A 36 9.85 4.56 -6.06
C LEU A 36 8.32 4.66 -6.13
N CYS A 37 7.82 5.89 -6.09
CA CYS A 37 6.41 6.19 -6.27
C CYS A 37 6.19 6.72 -7.70
N THR A 38 5.42 6.00 -8.51
CA THR A 38 5.07 6.37 -9.88
C THR A 38 3.58 6.69 -9.98
N VAL A 39 3.26 7.84 -10.56
CA VAL A 39 1.88 8.28 -10.83
C VAL A 39 1.73 8.56 -12.32
N THR A 40 0.78 7.88 -12.93
CA THR A 40 0.37 8.07 -14.33
C THR A 40 -1.06 8.57 -14.36
N VAL A 41 -1.26 9.76 -14.93
CA VAL A 41 -2.56 10.41 -15.02
C VAL A 41 -2.86 10.75 -16.47
N TYR A 42 -4.09 10.47 -16.90
CA TYR A 42 -4.53 10.76 -18.27
C TYR A 42 -5.48 11.96 -18.30
N GLY A 43 -5.37 12.78 -19.34
CA GLY A 43 -6.28 13.90 -19.59
C GLY A 43 -5.64 15.28 -19.40
N SER A 44 -6.43 16.34 -19.57
CA SER A 44 -5.93 17.72 -19.63
C SER A 44 -5.39 18.26 -18.31
N ASN A 45 -5.89 17.78 -17.16
CA ASN A 45 -5.49 18.22 -15.83
C ASN A 45 -4.35 17.37 -15.23
N ALA A 46 -3.75 16.48 -16.03
CA ALA A 46 -2.91 15.41 -15.53
C ALA A 46 -1.67 15.91 -14.77
N GLU A 47 -0.99 16.93 -15.26
CA GLU A 47 0.19 17.49 -14.61
C GLU A 47 -0.14 18.17 -13.26
N ALA A 48 -1.15 19.04 -13.25
CA ALA A 48 -1.58 19.76 -12.04
C ALA A 48 -2.03 18.78 -10.95
N ALA A 49 -2.85 17.79 -11.31
CA ALA A 49 -3.33 16.76 -10.40
C ALA A 49 -2.17 15.89 -9.87
N THR A 50 -1.23 15.50 -10.73
CA THR A 50 -0.05 14.72 -10.32
C THR A 50 0.84 15.50 -9.35
N ASN A 51 1.03 16.80 -9.58
CA ASN A 51 1.80 17.63 -8.66
C ASN A 51 1.11 17.78 -7.30
N ALA A 52 -0.22 17.92 -7.27
CA ALA A 52 -0.99 17.93 -6.03
C ALA A 52 -0.89 16.59 -5.27
N VAL A 53 -0.92 15.46 -5.98
CA VAL A 53 -0.70 14.13 -5.39
C VAL A 53 0.67 14.07 -4.72
N PHE A 54 1.76 14.39 -5.42
CA PHE A 54 3.10 14.30 -4.82
C PHE A 54 3.30 15.27 -3.65
N ALA A 55 2.70 16.47 -3.71
CA ALA A 55 2.71 17.38 -2.55
C ALA A 55 2.07 16.71 -1.32
N ARG A 56 0.91 16.07 -1.50
CA ARG A 56 0.25 15.32 -0.43
C ARG A 56 1.06 14.14 0.07
N LEU A 57 1.67 13.36 -0.83
CA LEU A 57 2.52 12.24 -0.44
C LEU A 57 3.70 12.69 0.44
N HIS A 58 4.30 13.84 0.13
CA HIS A 58 5.38 14.41 0.96
C HIS A 58 4.90 14.85 2.34
N GLU A 59 3.69 15.40 2.46
CA GLU A 59 3.10 15.74 3.76
C GLU A 59 2.87 14.50 4.62
N ILE A 60 2.32 13.44 4.03
CA ILE A 60 2.06 12.16 4.70
C ILE A 60 3.37 11.53 5.17
N ASP A 61 4.40 11.45 4.31
CA ASP A 61 5.71 10.92 4.69
C ASP A 61 6.33 11.73 5.84
N LYS A 62 6.35 13.06 5.73
CA LYS A 62 6.89 13.94 6.78
C LYS A 62 6.19 13.74 8.13
N LYS A 63 4.88 13.44 8.13
CA LYS A 63 4.09 13.22 9.35
C LYS A 63 4.30 11.82 9.94
N CYS A 64 4.28 10.79 9.10
CA CYS A 64 4.16 9.39 9.52
C CYS A 64 5.50 8.63 9.55
N ASN A 65 6.62 9.24 9.18
CA ASN A 65 7.89 8.54 9.08
C ASN A 65 8.56 8.35 10.46
N ALA A 66 8.57 7.11 10.95
CA ALA A 66 9.14 6.73 12.25
C ALA A 66 10.68 6.87 12.35
N HIS A 67 11.35 7.17 11.24
CA HIS A 67 12.80 7.31 11.15
C HIS A 67 13.26 8.76 10.96
N GLN A 68 12.32 9.69 10.75
CA GLN A 68 12.60 11.13 10.68
C GLN A 68 12.36 11.76 12.06
N PRO A 69 13.40 12.29 12.76
CA PRO A 69 13.24 12.81 14.13
C PRO A 69 12.20 13.93 14.26
N GLU A 70 12.00 14.72 13.21
CA GLU A 70 11.06 15.84 13.19
C GLU A 70 9.61 15.45 12.86
N SER A 71 9.33 14.16 12.58
CA SER A 71 7.98 13.71 12.25
C SER A 71 7.07 13.66 13.48
N ASP A 72 5.77 13.79 13.25
CA ASP A 72 4.76 13.74 14.31
C ASP A 72 4.75 12.36 14.98
N LEU A 73 4.91 11.29 14.19
CA LEU A 73 5.04 9.93 14.71
C LEU A 73 6.31 9.74 15.57
N SER A 74 7.46 10.30 15.16
CA SER A 74 8.68 10.24 15.97
C SER A 74 8.54 11.00 17.29
N ARG A 75 7.83 12.14 17.28
CA ARG A 75 7.52 12.87 18.52
C ARG A 75 6.67 12.05 19.49
N LEU A 76 5.70 11.28 18.98
CA LEU A 76 4.96 10.30 19.80
C LEU A 76 5.87 9.17 20.30
N ASN A 77 6.79 8.67 19.46
CA ASN A 77 7.75 7.63 19.84
C ASN A 77 8.72 8.09 20.93
N ASP A 78 9.13 9.34 20.91
CA ASP A 78 10.10 9.91 21.87
C ASP A 78 9.45 10.37 23.17
N ALA A 79 8.11 10.50 23.22
CA ALA A 79 7.40 10.88 24.44
C ALA A 79 7.60 9.85 25.58
N PRO A 80 7.75 10.27 26.84
CA PRO A 80 7.85 9.35 27.97
C PRO A 80 6.53 8.65 28.25
N SER A 81 6.56 7.49 28.92
CA SER A 81 5.36 6.84 29.41
C SER A 81 4.61 7.69 30.45
N GLY A 82 3.30 7.48 30.57
CA GLY A 82 2.41 8.20 31.48
C GLY A 82 2.01 9.61 31.03
N ILE A 83 2.57 10.13 29.93
CA ILE A 83 2.23 11.44 29.39
C ILE A 83 1.27 11.29 28.20
N PRO A 84 0.08 11.92 28.23
CA PRO A 84 -0.80 11.95 27.08
C PRO A 84 -0.22 12.86 25.99
N VAL A 85 -0.07 12.31 24.79
CA VAL A 85 0.41 13.03 23.63
C VAL A 85 -0.78 13.37 22.73
N PRO A 86 -1.13 14.65 22.54
CA PRO A 86 -2.16 15.03 21.58
C PRO A 86 -1.67 14.82 20.16
N LEU A 87 -2.54 14.27 19.33
CA LEU A 87 -2.28 14.02 17.92
C LEU A 87 -3.23 14.86 17.08
N ASP A 88 -2.80 15.22 15.88
CA ASP A 88 -3.74 15.78 14.92
C ASP A 88 -4.71 14.71 14.40
N ASP A 89 -5.78 15.17 13.75
CA ASP A 89 -6.88 14.32 13.30
C ASP A 89 -6.42 13.19 12.37
N GLU A 90 -5.41 13.44 11.55
CA GLU A 90 -4.93 12.49 10.56
C GLU A 90 -4.07 11.39 11.19
N LEU A 91 -3.08 11.77 12.01
CA LEU A 91 -2.23 10.80 12.69
C LEU A 91 -3.03 9.98 13.70
N TYR A 92 -3.96 10.63 14.42
CA TYR A 92 -4.88 9.97 15.32
C TYR A 92 -5.74 8.93 14.57
N PHE A 93 -6.32 9.31 13.42
CA PHE A 93 -7.10 8.39 12.59
C PHE A 93 -6.28 7.17 12.16
N LEU A 94 -5.06 7.37 11.65
CA LEU A 94 -4.21 6.26 11.20
C LEU A 94 -3.84 5.32 12.35
N LEU A 95 -3.49 5.86 13.52
CA LEU A 95 -3.20 5.04 14.69
C LEU A 95 -4.43 4.28 15.19
N GLN A 96 -5.58 4.95 15.29
CA GLN A 96 -6.82 4.29 15.71
C GLN A 96 -7.18 3.13 14.77
N GLN A 97 -7.19 3.38 13.44
CA GLN A 97 -7.45 2.35 12.44
C GLN A 97 -6.47 1.18 12.54
N SER A 98 -5.18 1.47 12.77
CA SER A 98 -4.14 0.46 12.91
C SER A 98 -4.32 -0.41 14.16
N LEU A 99 -4.64 0.21 15.31
CA LEU A 99 -4.85 -0.49 16.57
C LEU A 99 -6.10 -1.37 16.53
N ASP A 100 -7.17 -0.87 15.91
CA ASP A 100 -8.41 -1.61 15.75
C ASP A 100 -8.23 -2.77 14.76
N PHE A 101 -7.47 -2.57 13.68
CA PHE A 101 -7.12 -3.64 12.76
C PHE A 101 -6.21 -4.70 13.41
N GLY A 102 -5.27 -4.29 14.27
CA GLY A 102 -4.47 -5.22 15.07
C GLY A 102 -5.32 -6.14 15.95
N ARG A 103 -6.38 -5.59 16.57
CA ARG A 103 -7.37 -6.41 17.29
C ARG A 103 -8.18 -7.31 16.36
N LEU A 104 -8.66 -6.77 15.23
CA LEU A 104 -9.46 -7.50 14.25
C LEU A 104 -8.73 -8.72 13.66
N SER A 105 -7.42 -8.57 13.45
CA SER A 105 -6.53 -9.60 12.92
C SER A 105 -6.04 -10.61 13.97
N GLY A 106 -6.53 -10.56 15.21
CA GLY A 106 -6.08 -11.49 16.26
C GLY A 106 -4.61 -11.29 16.67
N GLY A 107 -4.06 -10.10 16.47
CA GLY A 107 -2.67 -9.77 16.78
C GLY A 107 -1.65 -10.18 15.71
N HIS A 108 -2.09 -10.52 14.49
CA HIS A 108 -1.22 -10.76 13.33
C HIS A 108 -0.75 -9.47 12.63
N PHE A 109 -1.22 -8.32 13.12
CA PHE A 109 -0.78 -7.00 12.70
C PHE A 109 -0.58 -6.12 13.93
N ASP A 110 0.58 -5.46 14.04
CA ASP A 110 0.90 -4.60 15.19
C ASP A 110 1.84 -3.46 14.77
N VAL A 111 1.31 -2.23 14.82
CA VAL A 111 2.09 -1.01 14.52
C VAL A 111 3.08 -0.64 15.61
N THR A 112 3.06 -1.29 16.77
CA THR A 112 4.02 -1.03 17.87
C THR A 112 5.32 -1.83 17.75
N LEU A 113 5.55 -2.53 16.62
CA LEU A 113 6.71 -3.41 16.42
C LEU A 113 8.04 -2.69 16.16
N LEU A 114 8.08 -1.35 16.13
CA LEU A 114 9.31 -0.60 15.87
C LEU A 114 10.50 -1.00 16.78
N PRO A 115 10.33 -1.24 18.10
CA PRO A 115 11.43 -1.68 18.96
C PRO A 115 12.06 -2.99 18.49
N VAL A 116 11.26 -3.90 17.93
CA VAL A 116 11.72 -5.20 17.41
C VAL A 116 12.34 -5.02 16.03
N SER A 117 11.68 -4.31 15.11
CA SER A 117 12.18 -4.13 13.74
C SER A 117 13.54 -3.42 13.69
N LYS A 118 13.79 -2.47 14.60
CA LYS A 118 15.09 -1.81 14.77
C LYS A 118 16.23 -2.77 15.11
N LEU A 119 15.96 -3.87 15.83
CA LEU A 119 16.99 -4.87 16.16
C LEU A 119 17.46 -5.65 14.94
N TRP A 120 16.55 -5.94 14.02
CA TRP A 120 16.84 -6.71 12.80
C TRP A 120 17.60 -5.90 11.75
N GLY A 121 17.41 -4.58 11.71
CA GLY A 121 18.20 -3.69 10.87
C GLY A 121 18.07 -3.99 9.37
N PHE A 122 16.88 -4.32 8.88
CA PHE A 122 16.65 -4.67 7.46
C PHE A 122 17.06 -3.59 6.43
N GLY A 123 17.34 -2.36 6.87
CA GLY A 123 17.88 -1.28 6.04
C GLY A 123 19.33 -0.86 6.38
N ALA A 124 20.00 -1.58 7.27
CA ALA A 124 21.39 -1.30 7.64
C ALA A 124 22.36 -1.89 6.61
N GLU A 125 23.53 -1.28 6.44
CA GLU A 125 24.59 -1.81 5.55
C GLU A 125 25.02 -3.23 5.94
N ILE A 126 24.98 -3.55 7.23
CA ILE A 126 25.32 -4.86 7.78
C ILE A 126 24.22 -5.28 8.76
N PRO A 127 23.15 -5.93 8.27
CA PRO A 127 22.17 -6.53 9.16
C PRO A 127 22.83 -7.64 9.98
N LYS A 128 22.36 -7.83 11.22
CA LYS A 128 22.89 -8.85 12.13
C LYS A 128 21.73 -9.59 12.77
N LEU A 129 21.93 -10.89 13.02
CA LEU A 129 20.99 -11.67 13.78
C LEU A 129 20.90 -11.11 15.21
N PRO A 130 19.73 -10.64 15.67
CA PRO A 130 19.61 -10.13 17.02
C PRO A 130 19.65 -11.26 18.05
N ALA A 131 20.23 -10.98 19.21
CA ALA A 131 20.22 -11.92 20.34
C ALA A 131 18.78 -12.16 20.81
N ARG A 132 18.47 -13.39 21.19
CA ARG A 132 17.12 -13.77 21.63
C ARG A 132 16.63 -12.90 22.79
N GLU A 133 17.48 -12.65 23.77
CA GLU A 133 17.16 -11.82 24.95
C GLU A 133 16.84 -10.37 24.55
N ALA A 134 17.48 -9.87 23.48
CA ALA A 134 17.18 -8.54 22.95
C ALA A 134 15.79 -8.49 22.31
N ILE A 135 15.42 -9.53 21.55
CA ILE A 135 14.08 -9.66 20.94
C ILE A 135 13.02 -9.74 22.04
N GLU A 136 13.20 -10.60 23.05
CA GLU A 136 12.26 -10.75 24.17
C GLU A 136 12.08 -9.43 24.95
N ASN A 137 13.16 -8.68 25.19
CA ASN A 137 13.09 -7.35 25.80
C ASN A 137 12.36 -6.34 24.89
N ALA A 138 12.58 -6.36 23.58
CA ALA A 138 11.86 -5.49 22.66
C ALA A 138 10.37 -5.81 22.59
N LEU A 139 9.98 -7.09 22.53
CA LEU A 139 8.59 -7.54 22.58
C LEU A 139 7.88 -7.13 23.89
N SER A 140 8.60 -7.07 25.00
CA SER A 140 8.06 -6.52 26.25
C SER A 140 7.64 -5.06 26.13
N LYS A 141 7.93 -4.37 25.02
CA LYS A 141 7.58 -2.98 24.71
C LYS A 141 6.65 -2.85 23.49
N THR A 142 6.02 -3.93 23.05
CA THR A 142 5.03 -3.93 21.96
C THR A 142 3.67 -4.36 22.48
N GLY A 143 2.59 -4.01 21.80
CA GLY A 143 1.23 -4.41 22.14
C GLY A 143 0.30 -3.25 22.52
N THR A 144 -0.96 -3.41 22.14
CA THR A 144 -2.05 -2.45 22.40
C THR A 144 -2.40 -2.34 23.88
N ASP A 145 -2.11 -3.37 24.68
CA ASP A 145 -2.28 -3.40 26.14
C ASP A 145 -1.36 -2.39 26.87
N LYS A 146 -0.36 -1.85 26.17
CA LYS A 146 0.56 -0.83 26.70
C LYS A 146 0.13 0.59 26.39
N LEU A 147 -1.09 0.80 25.90
CA LEU A 147 -1.57 2.09 25.43
C LEU A 147 -2.89 2.47 26.09
N ILE A 148 -3.06 3.77 26.37
CA ILE A 148 -4.36 4.39 26.57
C ILE A 148 -4.61 5.31 25.39
N VAL A 149 -5.74 5.13 24.71
CA VAL A 149 -6.21 5.99 23.62
C VAL A 149 -7.44 6.73 24.12
N ASP A 150 -7.42 8.06 24.05
CA ASP A 150 -8.57 8.92 24.39
C ASP A 150 -9.14 9.53 23.11
N ASP A 151 -10.32 9.08 22.73
CA ASP A 151 -10.99 9.51 21.50
C ASP A 151 -11.57 10.92 21.58
N THR A 152 -11.86 11.40 22.79
CA THR A 152 -12.43 12.74 22.98
C THR A 152 -11.34 13.80 22.86
N GLN A 153 -10.17 13.54 23.45
CA GLN A 153 -9.02 14.44 23.43
C GLN A 153 -8.06 14.15 22.25
N LYS A 154 -8.26 13.05 21.53
CA LYS A 154 -7.36 12.54 20.48
C LYS A 154 -5.92 12.41 20.98
N THR A 155 -5.77 11.78 22.14
CA THR A 155 -4.46 11.57 22.76
C THR A 155 -4.10 10.10 22.82
N VAL A 156 -2.80 9.80 22.75
CA VAL A 156 -2.24 8.48 23.03
C VAL A 156 -1.27 8.62 24.21
N THR A 157 -1.46 7.77 25.22
CA THR A 157 -0.56 7.66 26.37
C THR A 157 0.09 6.28 26.36
N LYS A 158 1.42 6.23 26.40
CA LYS A 158 2.17 4.98 26.55
C LYS A 158 2.24 4.59 28.02
N LEU A 159 1.96 3.35 28.36
CA LEU A 159 2.01 2.81 29.72
C LEU A 159 3.38 2.20 30.07
N THR A 160 4.24 2.02 29.07
CA THR A 160 5.57 1.43 29.22
C THR A 160 6.57 2.22 28.39
N ASP A 161 7.74 2.49 28.98
CA ASP A 161 8.80 3.19 28.27
C ASP A 161 9.36 2.35 27.11
N GLY A 162 9.68 3.04 26.01
CA GLY A 162 10.24 2.41 24.81
C GLY A 162 9.21 1.73 23.91
N VAL A 163 7.91 1.84 24.19
CA VAL A 163 6.87 1.57 23.18
C VAL A 163 7.03 2.60 22.06
N CYS A 164 7.17 2.11 20.83
CA CYS A 164 7.32 2.93 19.65
C CYS A 164 6.49 2.36 18.49
N PHE A 165 5.96 3.25 17.67
CA PHE A 165 5.06 2.99 16.56
C PHE A 165 5.80 3.09 15.21
N ASP A 166 5.42 2.22 14.29
CA ASP A 166 5.81 2.20 12.88
C ASP A 166 4.54 2.02 12.02
N LEU A 167 4.36 2.91 11.04
CA LEU A 167 3.24 2.90 10.11
C LEU A 167 3.64 2.41 8.71
N GLY A 168 4.80 1.74 8.56
CA GLY A 168 5.30 1.26 7.26
C GLY A 168 4.35 0.30 6.52
N ALA A 169 3.53 -0.45 7.25
CA ALA A 169 2.49 -1.36 6.73
C ALA A 169 1.09 -0.71 6.65
N VAL A 170 1.02 0.62 6.70
CA VAL A 170 -0.22 1.42 6.73
C VAL A 170 -0.14 2.58 5.74
N VAL A 171 0.98 3.32 5.79
CA VAL A 171 1.11 4.66 5.22
C VAL A 171 1.01 4.67 3.70
N LYS A 172 1.50 3.61 3.02
CA LYS A 172 1.47 3.54 1.56
C LYS A 172 0.05 3.26 1.05
N GLY A 173 -0.69 2.40 1.75
CA GLY A 173 -2.12 2.18 1.50
C GLY A 173 -2.93 3.48 1.65
N TYR A 174 -2.75 4.19 2.76
CA TYR A 174 -3.42 5.47 2.99
C TYR A 174 -3.01 6.57 1.98
N ALA A 175 -1.73 6.64 1.66
CA ALA A 175 -1.20 7.53 0.62
C ALA A 175 -1.85 7.28 -0.74
N ALA A 176 -2.09 6.01 -1.10
CA ALA A 176 -2.79 5.65 -2.32
C ALA A 176 -4.26 6.10 -2.29
N ASP A 177 -4.95 5.93 -1.17
CA ASP A 177 -6.33 6.41 -0.97
C ASP A 177 -6.41 7.93 -1.16
N GLU A 178 -5.52 8.70 -0.51
CA GLU A 178 -5.47 10.16 -0.63
C GLU A 178 -5.11 10.62 -2.04
N ALA A 179 -4.22 9.91 -2.72
CA ALA A 179 -3.87 10.21 -4.09
C ALA A 179 -5.08 10.05 -5.03
N VAL A 180 -5.82 8.94 -4.93
CA VAL A 180 -7.06 8.73 -5.69
C VAL A 180 -8.08 9.83 -5.39
N ARG A 181 -8.28 10.18 -4.12
CA ARG A 181 -9.19 11.26 -3.72
C ARG A 181 -8.82 12.61 -4.36
N ILE A 182 -7.55 12.97 -4.36
CA ILE A 182 -7.05 14.21 -4.98
C ILE A 182 -7.26 14.20 -6.48
N LEU A 183 -6.97 13.08 -7.15
CA LEU A 183 -7.17 12.95 -8.60
C LEU A 183 -8.65 13.14 -8.97
N GLN A 184 -9.56 12.51 -8.22
CA GLN A 184 -11.01 12.69 -8.40
C GLN A 184 -11.43 14.15 -8.22
N GLN A 185 -10.90 14.84 -7.21
CA GLN A 185 -11.17 16.28 -6.98
C GLN A 185 -10.67 17.18 -8.12
N HIS A 186 -9.64 16.75 -8.85
CA HIS A 186 -9.15 17.44 -10.05
C HIS A 186 -9.89 17.04 -11.34
N GLY A 187 -10.95 16.23 -11.23
CA GLY A 187 -11.74 15.75 -12.36
C GLY A 187 -10.99 14.75 -13.25
N VAL A 188 -10.00 14.05 -12.70
CA VAL A 188 -9.32 12.97 -13.40
C VAL A 188 -10.22 11.74 -13.41
N GLU A 189 -10.39 11.14 -14.58
CA GLU A 189 -11.20 9.92 -14.75
C GLU A 189 -10.34 8.65 -14.81
N HIS A 190 -9.12 8.75 -15.32
CA HIS A 190 -8.24 7.61 -15.55
C HIS A 190 -6.87 7.82 -14.93
N ALA A 191 -6.42 6.88 -14.09
CA ALA A 191 -5.09 6.92 -13.49
C ALA A 191 -4.57 5.53 -13.11
N PHE A 192 -3.25 5.43 -13.04
CA PHE A 192 -2.52 4.29 -12.51
C PHE A 192 -1.43 4.80 -11.58
N LEU A 193 -1.40 4.29 -10.35
CA LEU A 193 -0.44 4.65 -9.32
C LEU A 193 0.26 3.39 -8.82
N ASP A 194 1.56 3.48 -8.61
CA ASP A 194 2.39 2.45 -7.99
C ASP A 194 3.24 3.12 -6.90
N LEU A 195 2.89 2.90 -5.63
CA LEU A 195 3.62 3.41 -4.47
C LEU A 195 4.46 2.28 -3.85
N GLY A 196 5.36 1.72 -4.65
CA GLY A 196 6.27 0.65 -4.20
C GLY A 196 5.59 -0.70 -4.06
N GLY A 197 4.74 -1.09 -5.01
CA GLY A 197 3.94 -2.32 -4.98
C GLY A 197 2.53 -2.13 -4.41
N ASN A 198 2.23 -0.95 -3.83
CA ASN A 198 0.88 -0.55 -3.47
C ASN A 198 0.24 0.13 -4.69
N ILE A 199 -0.50 -0.66 -5.47
CA ILE A 199 -1.11 -0.21 -6.72
C ILE A 199 -2.49 0.38 -6.46
N ALA A 200 -2.79 1.50 -7.10
CA ALA A 200 -4.14 2.03 -7.21
C ALA A 200 -4.48 2.33 -8.67
N VAL A 201 -5.69 1.96 -9.08
CA VAL A 201 -6.19 2.21 -10.44
C VAL A 201 -7.54 2.90 -10.40
N MET A 202 -7.79 3.73 -11.39
CA MET A 202 -9.01 4.52 -11.50
C MET A 202 -9.48 4.57 -12.96
N GLY A 203 -10.77 4.31 -13.17
CA GLY A 203 -11.51 4.40 -14.43
C GLY A 203 -11.03 3.51 -15.57
N GLY A 204 -10.14 2.55 -15.32
CA GLY A 204 -9.49 1.77 -16.37
C GLY A 204 -8.64 2.62 -17.34
N LYS A 205 -8.10 1.96 -18.37
CA LYS A 205 -7.31 2.55 -19.44
C LYS A 205 -8.20 3.42 -20.33
N PRO A 206 -7.76 4.64 -20.68
CA PRO A 206 -8.51 5.48 -21.60
C PRO A 206 -8.63 4.84 -22.98
N GLN A 207 -9.80 5.00 -23.59
CA GLN A 207 -10.03 4.61 -24.99
C GLN A 207 -10.05 5.85 -25.88
N SER A 208 -9.46 5.74 -27.09
CA SER A 208 -9.63 6.79 -28.09
C SER A 208 -11.08 6.85 -28.57
N PHE A 209 -11.48 8.00 -29.11
CA PHE A 209 -12.81 8.17 -29.68
C PHE A 209 -13.10 7.13 -30.78
N LEU A 210 -12.11 6.85 -31.64
CA LEU A 210 -12.24 5.84 -32.70
C LEU A 210 -12.40 4.42 -32.13
N GLN A 211 -11.69 4.09 -31.04
CA GLN A 211 -11.85 2.79 -30.37
C GLN A 211 -13.27 2.63 -29.86
N ARG A 212 -13.83 3.65 -29.19
CA ARG A 212 -15.24 3.62 -28.74
C ARG A 212 -16.22 3.44 -29.90
N LEU A 213 -15.96 4.09 -31.04
CA LEU A 213 -16.85 4.09 -32.21
C LEU A 213 -16.82 2.76 -33.00
N LEU A 214 -15.68 2.04 -32.98
CA LEU A 214 -15.48 0.75 -33.63
C LEU A 214 -15.81 -0.46 -32.73
N GLY A 215 -16.52 -0.24 -31.62
CA GLY A 215 -16.94 -1.31 -30.70
C GLY A 215 -15.94 -1.66 -29.60
N GLY A 216 -14.85 -0.89 -29.47
CA GLY A 216 -13.94 -0.85 -28.30
C GLY A 216 -13.32 -2.18 -27.88
N LYS A 217 -12.46 -2.14 -26.85
CA LYS A 217 -12.20 -3.36 -26.09
C LYS A 217 -13.40 -3.61 -25.17
N LYS A 218 -13.78 -4.88 -25.00
CA LYS A 218 -14.85 -5.30 -24.07
C LYS A 218 -14.61 -4.85 -22.62
N THR A 219 -13.33 -4.72 -22.24
CA THR A 219 -12.91 -4.17 -20.95
C THR A 219 -11.79 -3.14 -21.15
N THR A 220 -11.78 -2.12 -20.30
CA THR A 220 -10.72 -1.13 -20.16
C THR A 220 -9.81 -1.41 -18.96
N ASP A 221 -9.92 -2.55 -18.30
CA ASP A 221 -9.17 -2.83 -17.07
C ASP A 221 -7.65 -2.64 -17.25
N PHE A 222 -7.03 -2.15 -16.20
CA PHE A 222 -5.59 -2.26 -16.04
C PHE A 222 -5.24 -3.72 -15.77
N ALA A 223 -4.16 -4.18 -16.38
CA ALA A 223 -3.59 -5.49 -16.12
C ALA A 223 -2.44 -5.26 -15.14
N ILE A 224 -2.60 -5.77 -13.92
CA ILE A 224 -1.69 -5.57 -12.80
C ILE A 224 -0.99 -6.91 -12.56
N GLY A 225 0.32 -6.95 -12.79
CA GLY A 225 1.09 -8.17 -12.61
C GLY A 225 1.42 -8.41 -11.14
N VAL A 226 1.05 -9.57 -10.62
CA VAL A 226 1.56 -10.10 -9.35
C VAL A 226 2.94 -10.68 -9.61
N GLN A 227 3.95 -10.15 -8.91
CA GLN A 227 5.34 -10.59 -9.06
C GLN A 227 5.47 -12.06 -8.71
N LYS A 228 6.18 -12.81 -9.56
CA LYS A 228 6.65 -14.16 -9.23
C LYS A 228 7.77 -14.07 -8.19
N PRO A 229 7.60 -14.65 -6.98
CA PRO A 229 8.63 -14.65 -5.95
C PRO A 229 9.94 -15.26 -6.46
N ASP A 230 11.08 -14.71 -6.00
CA ASP A 230 12.45 -15.14 -6.33
C ASP A 230 12.84 -15.16 -7.82
N ALA A 231 11.93 -14.79 -8.72
CA ALA A 231 12.23 -14.55 -10.13
C ALA A 231 12.76 -13.12 -10.33
N VAL A 232 13.32 -12.87 -11.52
CA VAL A 232 13.72 -11.51 -11.92
C VAL A 232 12.53 -10.56 -11.78
N ARG A 233 12.75 -9.38 -11.19
CA ARG A 233 11.72 -8.33 -11.04
C ARG A 233 11.03 -8.06 -12.38
N GLY A 234 9.70 -8.05 -12.39
CA GLY A 234 8.87 -7.95 -13.58
C GLY A 234 8.42 -9.31 -14.15
N THR A 235 8.91 -10.44 -13.63
CA THR A 235 8.35 -11.76 -13.96
C THR A 235 6.99 -11.91 -13.27
N VAL A 236 5.93 -12.11 -14.05
CA VAL A 236 4.55 -12.17 -13.54
C VAL A 236 4.16 -13.62 -13.24
N ALA A 237 3.65 -13.88 -12.04
CA ALA A 237 3.04 -15.16 -11.66
C ALA A 237 1.54 -15.19 -11.98
N GLU A 238 0.86 -14.07 -11.74
CA GLU A 238 -0.59 -13.91 -11.96
C GLU A 238 -0.92 -12.48 -12.41
N THR A 239 -2.03 -12.27 -13.10
CA THR A 239 -2.48 -10.93 -13.52
C THR A 239 -3.86 -10.61 -12.98
N VAL A 240 -3.95 -9.55 -12.17
CA VAL A 240 -5.21 -8.97 -11.72
C VAL A 240 -5.70 -7.96 -12.75
N PHE A 241 -6.98 -8.05 -13.13
CA PHE A 241 -7.63 -7.08 -14.01
C PHE A 241 -8.58 -6.20 -13.20
N LEU A 242 -8.32 -4.89 -13.18
CA LEU A 242 -9.08 -3.94 -12.37
C LEU A 242 -9.25 -2.59 -13.08
N SER A 243 -10.48 -2.05 -13.08
CA SER A 243 -10.75 -0.68 -13.53
C SER A 243 -10.55 0.34 -12.41
N ASP A 244 -11.00 -0.01 -11.21
CA ASP A 244 -11.05 0.84 -10.03
C ASP A 244 -10.74 0.04 -8.77
N GLY A 245 -9.84 0.54 -7.93
CA GLY A 245 -9.51 -0.05 -6.63
C GLY A 245 -8.01 -0.21 -6.43
N PHE A 246 -7.65 -1.08 -5.49
CA PHE A 246 -6.30 -1.20 -4.96
C PHE A 246 -5.83 -2.64 -5.03
N VAL A 247 -4.54 -2.82 -5.33
CA VAL A 247 -3.85 -4.12 -5.30
C VAL A 247 -2.55 -3.95 -4.52
N VAL A 248 -2.43 -4.59 -3.37
CA VAL A 248 -1.28 -4.44 -2.47
C VAL A 248 -0.69 -5.81 -2.16
N THR A 249 0.65 -5.93 -2.20
CA THR A 249 1.36 -7.19 -1.97
C THR A 249 2.33 -7.08 -0.80
N SER A 250 2.24 -7.99 0.16
CA SER A 250 3.28 -8.24 1.15
C SER A 250 4.04 -9.51 0.76
N GLY A 251 5.37 -9.45 0.71
CA GLY A 251 6.20 -10.58 0.30
C GLY A 251 7.55 -10.67 1.00
N SER A 252 8.03 -11.90 1.20
CA SER A 252 9.30 -12.18 1.89
C SER A 252 10.55 -11.84 1.07
N TYR A 253 10.38 -11.57 -0.23
CA TYR A 253 11.46 -11.27 -1.17
C TYR A 253 11.71 -9.77 -1.39
N GLU A 254 10.90 -8.88 -0.81
CA GLU A 254 11.05 -7.43 -1.01
C GLU A 254 12.25 -6.85 -0.24
N ARG A 255 12.40 -7.24 1.03
CA ARG A 255 13.52 -6.85 1.90
C ARG A 255 13.90 -8.01 2.81
N PHE A 256 15.12 -8.51 2.67
CA PHE A 256 15.66 -9.60 3.45
C PHE A 256 17.19 -9.54 3.51
N PHE A 257 17.76 -10.32 4.43
CA PHE A 257 19.17 -10.68 4.41
C PHE A 257 19.35 -12.19 4.63
N GLU A 258 20.54 -12.69 4.34
CA GLU A 258 20.90 -14.09 4.55
C GLU A 258 22.03 -14.18 5.56
N GLU A 259 21.88 -15.06 6.54
CA GLU A 259 22.86 -15.32 7.58
C GLU A 259 22.86 -16.83 7.88
N ASN A 260 24.04 -17.46 7.86
CA ASN A 260 24.19 -18.91 8.04
C ASN A 260 23.32 -19.78 7.10
N GLY A 261 23.09 -19.30 5.86
CA GLY A 261 22.27 -20.00 4.86
C GLY A 261 20.75 -19.96 5.13
N LYS A 262 20.29 -19.19 6.12
CA LYS A 262 18.86 -18.90 6.34
C LYS A 262 18.55 -17.47 5.91
N ARG A 263 17.41 -17.29 5.24
CA ARG A 263 16.87 -15.97 4.87
C ARG A 263 16.01 -15.42 6.00
N PHE A 264 16.16 -14.12 6.27
CA PHE A 264 15.37 -13.36 7.24
C PHE A 264 14.74 -12.15 6.55
N HIS A 265 13.41 -12.11 6.44
CA HIS A 265 12.68 -11.04 5.77
C HIS A 265 12.06 -10.03 6.74
N HIS A 266 11.74 -8.84 6.24
CA HIS A 266 11.30 -7.71 7.07
C HIS A 266 9.90 -7.84 7.71
N ILE A 267 9.05 -8.74 7.22
CA ILE A 267 7.71 -8.96 7.78
C ILE A 267 7.84 -9.80 9.07
N LEU A 268 7.71 -9.16 10.22
CA LEU A 268 7.86 -9.80 11.53
C LEU A 268 6.51 -10.29 12.07
N ASP A 269 6.53 -11.44 12.73
CA ASP A 269 5.40 -11.92 13.53
C ASP A 269 5.39 -11.21 14.89
N PRO A 270 4.31 -10.47 15.23
CA PRO A 270 4.21 -9.75 16.51
C PRO A 270 4.32 -10.63 17.75
N LYS A 271 4.02 -11.94 17.64
CA LYS A 271 4.06 -12.89 18.76
C LYS A 271 5.48 -13.35 19.08
N THR A 272 6.31 -13.51 18.05
CA THR A 272 7.66 -14.09 18.19
C THR A 272 8.77 -13.06 18.04
N GLY A 273 8.52 -11.95 17.35
CA GLY A 273 9.51 -10.94 17.01
C GLY A 273 10.53 -11.40 15.95
N TYR A 274 10.30 -12.55 15.31
CA TYR A 274 11.09 -13.08 14.20
C TYR A 274 10.35 -12.86 12.87
N PRO A 275 11.04 -12.93 11.71
CA PRO A 275 10.38 -13.02 10.42
C PRO A 275 9.33 -14.12 10.42
N ALA A 276 8.12 -13.80 9.96
CA ALA A 276 7.00 -14.72 10.00
C ALA A 276 7.24 -15.99 9.16
N GLU A 277 7.14 -17.17 9.77
CA GLU A 277 7.21 -18.47 9.07
C GLU A 277 5.80 -18.90 8.66
N SER A 278 5.20 -18.16 7.73
CA SER A 278 3.78 -18.27 7.40
C SER A 278 3.43 -19.39 6.40
N GLY A 279 4.43 -19.92 5.70
CA GLY A 279 4.24 -20.82 4.57
C GLY A 279 3.94 -20.10 3.25
N PHE A 280 4.02 -18.76 3.22
CA PHE A 280 3.82 -17.94 2.03
C PHE A 280 5.06 -17.16 1.62
N GLN A 281 5.29 -17.08 0.31
CA GLN A 281 6.25 -16.15 -0.29
C GLN A 281 5.64 -14.77 -0.52
N SER A 282 4.34 -14.70 -0.85
CA SER A 282 3.58 -13.45 -0.93
C SER A 282 2.09 -13.64 -0.68
N VAL A 283 1.47 -12.55 -0.23
CA VAL A 283 0.02 -12.36 -0.16
C VAL A 283 -0.33 -11.03 -0.82
N THR A 284 -1.22 -11.09 -1.81
CA THR A 284 -1.74 -9.96 -2.57
C THR A 284 -3.22 -9.76 -2.24
N ILE A 285 -3.60 -8.52 -1.95
CA ILE A 285 -4.96 -8.14 -1.60
C ILE A 285 -5.52 -7.18 -2.64
N VAL A 286 -6.70 -7.50 -3.14
CA VAL A 286 -7.54 -6.58 -3.90
C VAL A 286 -8.63 -6.03 -2.98
N SER A 287 -8.77 -4.71 -2.92
CA SER A 287 -9.79 -4.05 -2.10
C SER A 287 -10.20 -2.69 -2.68
N LYS A 288 -11.29 -2.13 -2.15
CA LYS A 288 -11.75 -0.77 -2.41
C LYS A 288 -11.05 0.32 -1.59
N SER A 289 -10.23 -0.07 -0.61
CA SER A 289 -9.39 0.85 0.17
C SER A 289 -7.94 0.38 0.16
N GLY A 290 -7.04 1.29 -0.18
CA GLY A 290 -5.61 1.08 -0.12
C GLY A 290 -5.13 0.84 1.31
N LEU A 291 -5.64 1.63 2.27
CA LEU A 291 -5.37 1.45 3.69
C LEU A 291 -5.73 0.03 4.17
N THR A 292 -6.92 -0.46 3.82
CA THR A 292 -7.34 -1.83 4.15
C THR A 292 -6.44 -2.86 3.47
N ALA A 293 -6.14 -2.70 2.18
CA ALA A 293 -5.32 -3.66 1.44
C ALA A 293 -3.90 -3.80 2.01
N ASP A 294 -3.26 -2.69 2.43
CA ASP A 294 -1.90 -2.66 2.99
C ASP A 294 -1.81 -3.34 4.37
N MET A 295 -2.78 -3.07 5.25
CA MET A 295 -2.86 -3.73 6.54
C MET A 295 -3.21 -5.23 6.39
N ALA A 296 -4.17 -5.55 5.52
CA ALA A 296 -4.61 -6.93 5.30
C ALA A 296 -3.53 -7.78 4.64
N SER A 297 -2.76 -7.27 3.67
CA SER A 297 -1.70 -8.04 3.04
C SER A 297 -0.66 -8.48 4.06
N THR A 298 -0.34 -7.60 5.02
CA THR A 298 0.59 -7.91 6.11
C THR A 298 -0.01 -8.88 7.13
N ALA A 299 -1.23 -8.64 7.60
CA ALA A 299 -1.87 -9.53 8.58
C ALA A 299 -2.05 -10.95 8.05
N LEU A 300 -2.54 -11.09 6.82
CA LEU A 300 -2.75 -12.41 6.20
C LEU A 300 -1.42 -13.09 5.85
N PHE A 301 -0.40 -12.31 5.48
CA PHE A 301 0.94 -12.86 5.34
C PHE A 301 1.44 -13.45 6.66
N VAL A 302 1.32 -12.73 7.78
CA VAL A 302 1.79 -13.20 9.10
C VAL A 302 0.96 -14.39 9.60
N ALA A 303 -0.36 -14.33 9.45
CA ALA A 303 -1.28 -15.38 9.87
C ALA A 303 -1.04 -16.72 9.16
N GLY A 304 -0.49 -16.69 7.94
CA GLY A 304 -0.27 -17.89 7.15
C GLY A 304 -1.59 -18.60 6.87
N LYS A 305 -1.64 -19.89 7.18
CA LYS A 305 -2.82 -20.74 6.95
C LYS A 305 -3.94 -20.56 8.00
N GLU A 306 -3.76 -19.67 8.98
CA GLU A 306 -4.83 -19.34 9.93
C GLU A 306 -5.92 -18.52 9.22
N GLU A 307 -7.17 -18.97 9.33
CA GLU A 307 -8.31 -18.24 8.78
C GLU A 307 -8.60 -17.01 9.62
N LEU A 308 -8.70 -15.84 8.98
CA LEU A 308 -9.09 -14.58 9.61
C LEU A 308 -10.39 -14.05 8.96
N PRO A 309 -11.57 -14.64 9.27
CA PRO A 309 -12.82 -14.32 8.57
C PRO A 309 -13.17 -12.83 8.56
N ALA A 310 -12.89 -12.12 9.66
CA ALA A 310 -13.15 -10.70 9.77
C ALA A 310 -12.24 -9.87 8.84
N VAL A 311 -11.00 -10.29 8.62
CA VAL A 311 -10.07 -9.66 7.66
C VAL A 311 -10.45 -10.05 6.24
N TYR A 312 -10.80 -11.31 5.98
CA TYR A 312 -11.24 -11.78 4.65
C TYR A 312 -12.47 -11.00 4.17
N ALA A 313 -13.40 -10.68 5.06
CA ALA A 313 -14.59 -9.89 4.74
C ALA A 313 -14.29 -8.44 4.30
N LEU A 314 -13.06 -7.94 4.48
CA LEU A 314 -12.61 -6.62 4.03
C LEU A 314 -11.93 -6.67 2.65
N CYS A 315 -11.60 -7.87 2.17
CA CYS A 315 -10.95 -8.09 0.88
C CYS A 315 -11.99 -8.42 -0.19
N ASP A 316 -11.78 -7.92 -1.40
CA ASP A 316 -12.56 -8.34 -2.57
C ASP A 316 -11.95 -9.62 -3.18
N GLU A 317 -10.63 -9.70 -3.19
CA GLU A 317 -9.86 -10.88 -3.64
C GLU A 317 -8.55 -10.98 -2.84
N ILE A 318 -8.13 -12.20 -2.56
CA ILE A 318 -6.87 -12.56 -1.90
C ILE A 318 -6.17 -13.56 -2.81
N ILE A 319 -4.92 -13.27 -3.17
CA ILE A 319 -4.07 -14.15 -3.98
C ILE A 319 -2.80 -14.41 -3.18
N SER A 320 -2.51 -15.67 -2.86
CA SER A 320 -1.28 -16.04 -2.16
C SER A 320 -0.43 -16.99 -3.00
N ILE A 321 0.89 -16.89 -2.81
CA ILE A 321 1.86 -17.82 -3.38
C ILE A 321 2.57 -18.48 -2.20
N ASP A 322 2.41 -19.79 -2.06
CA ASP A 322 3.04 -20.55 -0.98
C ASP A 322 4.54 -20.79 -1.22
N ASP A 323 5.24 -21.30 -0.20
CA ASP A 323 6.68 -21.62 -0.29
C ASP A 323 7.05 -22.67 -1.35
N ALA A 324 6.06 -23.43 -1.85
CA ALA A 324 6.24 -24.34 -2.98
C ALA A 324 5.99 -23.66 -4.34
N GLY A 325 5.61 -22.38 -4.33
CA GLY A 325 5.27 -21.59 -5.51
C GLY A 325 3.85 -21.83 -6.03
N ALA A 326 2.97 -22.47 -5.26
CA ALA A 326 1.59 -22.71 -5.65
C ALA A 326 0.71 -21.48 -5.39
N LEU A 327 -0.10 -21.13 -6.38
CA LEU A 327 -1.08 -20.04 -6.31
C LEU A 327 -2.36 -20.51 -5.62
N GLN A 328 -2.90 -19.67 -4.73
CA GLN A 328 -4.19 -19.87 -4.07
C GLN A 328 -5.02 -18.59 -4.19
N TYR A 329 -6.34 -18.74 -4.30
CA TYR A 329 -7.27 -17.64 -4.50
C TYR A 329 -8.41 -17.75 -3.50
N VAL A 330 -8.78 -16.63 -2.89
CA VAL A 330 -10.02 -16.47 -2.13
C VAL A 330 -10.70 -15.21 -2.64
N LYS A 331 -11.92 -15.34 -3.15
CA LYS A 331 -12.69 -14.21 -3.67
C LYS A 331 -13.96 -14.03 -2.88
N ARG A 332 -14.32 -12.77 -2.61
CA ARG A 332 -15.55 -12.44 -1.89
C ARG A 332 -16.76 -12.92 -2.69
N GLY A 333 -17.48 -13.90 -2.14
CA GLY A 333 -18.67 -14.50 -2.74
C GLY A 333 -18.48 -15.94 -3.25
N ASP A 334 -17.26 -16.50 -3.19
CA ASP A 334 -17.00 -17.88 -3.60
C ASP A 334 -17.14 -18.90 -2.44
N ASP A 335 -17.41 -18.46 -1.20
CA ASP A 335 -17.67 -19.36 -0.06
C ASP A 335 -19.02 -19.11 0.64
N HIS A 336 -19.79 -20.22 0.68
CA HIS A 336 -21.07 -20.51 1.35
C HIS A 336 -22.39 -20.30 0.56
N GLU A 337 -22.61 -21.16 -0.45
CA GLU A 337 -23.86 -21.95 -0.56
C GLU A 337 -23.61 -23.41 -0.16
#